data_AF-A0A2V7KDV6-F1
#
_entry.id   AF-A0A2V7KDV6-F1
#
_cell.length_a   1.000
_cell.length_b   1.000
_cell.length_c   1.000
_cell.angle_alpha   90.00
_cell.angle_beta   90.00
_cell.angle_gamma   90.00
#
_symmetry.space_group_name_H-M   'P 1'
#
loop_
_entity.id
_entity.type
_entity.pdbx_description
1 polymer ?
#
loop_
_entity_poly.entity_id
_entity_poly.type
_entity_poly.pdbx_seq_one_letter_code
_entity_poly.pdbx_strand_id
1 'polypeptide(L)'
;MNLLMRVAAIAMMLHITPAVVLVKRPDAVEALLPGADAYTARDVHLSDVDAHRLHVAVDWSPEDGVLTFYKGKAGSVLVGALEFVRVDTPHGPIEVAVGFTPQGTVRGVIVTRATVEMKPWVLEAVAAGLTNHYQGLKPGDSPGGAAAIASQAGNLAEYIAGEVDKGVARALAAYGAFYNHVRAWRRRRVLQRRRNSFGWRRVYMSMRLKHFGLGMAVLLTTGCPQGERVLGNGGFGIGSSGTPAKDALSFTVQPSNAIATQIITPAIQVTVLDSLGNTDPNFTAAVTIAIRTNPVGGNLSGTTSVTPVNGIASFGDLSIDKAGAGYTLRASVSASPGATAATSSSFTITSQ
;
A
#
# COMPACT_ATOMS: atom_id res chain seq x y z
N MET A 1 11.14 -26.24 45.24
CA MET A 1 10.82 -26.50 43.82
C MET A 1 9.39 -26.03 43.59
N ASN A 2 9.18 -25.12 42.62
CA ASN A 2 7.89 -24.67 42.06
C ASN A 2 7.09 -23.55 42.75
N LEU A 3 7.70 -22.38 42.95
CA LEU A 3 6.93 -21.11 42.99
C LEU A 3 7.69 -19.91 42.38
N LEU A 4 8.59 -20.16 41.43
CA LEU A 4 9.35 -19.13 40.69
C LEU A 4 9.16 -19.23 39.16
N MET A 5 8.18 -20.01 38.70
CA MET A 5 7.99 -20.31 37.28
C MET A 5 6.53 -20.12 36.81
N ARG A 6 5.83 -19.09 37.30
CA ARG A 6 4.50 -18.70 36.79
C ARG A 6 4.23 -17.19 36.93
N VAL A 7 5.13 -16.34 36.45
CA VAL A 7 4.78 -14.97 36.01
C VAL A 7 5.68 -14.59 34.84
N ALA A 8 5.50 -15.28 33.72
CA ALA A 8 6.08 -14.91 32.43
C ALA A 8 4.96 -14.88 31.41
N ALA A 9 4.07 -13.89 31.53
CA ALA A 9 3.14 -13.50 30.47
C ALA A 9 2.52 -12.13 30.81
N ILE A 10 2.57 -11.23 29.81
CA ILE A 10 1.70 -10.06 29.61
C ILE A 10 2.18 -8.75 30.26
N ALA A 11 3.06 -8.06 29.53
CA ALA A 11 2.81 -6.72 29.02
C ALA A 11 3.85 -6.39 27.93
N MET A 12 3.76 -7.05 26.77
CA MET A 12 4.40 -6.53 25.56
C MET A 12 3.57 -5.32 25.15
N MET A 13 3.90 -4.14 25.69
CA MET A 13 3.34 -2.88 25.23
C MET A 13 3.65 -2.80 23.73
N LEU A 14 2.60 -2.86 22.90
CA LEU A 14 2.67 -2.53 21.47
C LEU A 14 3.08 -1.05 21.34
N HIS A 15 4.37 -0.75 21.45
CA HIS A 15 4.91 0.52 21.01
C HIS A 15 5.21 0.38 19.52
N ILE A 16 4.26 0.77 18.68
CA ILE A 16 4.55 0.89 17.24
C ILE A 16 5.53 2.06 17.12
N THR A 17 6.81 1.75 16.93
CA THR A 17 7.83 2.78 16.70
C THR A 17 7.61 3.41 15.32
N PRO A 18 7.92 4.70 15.13
CA PRO A 18 7.69 5.37 13.86
C PRO A 18 8.37 4.65 12.69
N ALA A 19 7.73 4.69 11.51
CA ALA A 19 8.32 4.17 10.28
C ALA A 19 9.44 5.09 9.77
N VAL A 20 10.50 4.49 9.22
CA VAL A 20 11.64 5.16 8.60
C VAL A 20 11.84 4.65 7.18
N VAL A 21 12.13 5.57 6.27
CA VAL A 21 12.49 5.23 4.89
C VAL A 21 13.95 4.77 4.85
N LEU A 22 14.17 3.55 4.38
CA LEU A 22 15.49 2.97 4.15
C LEU A 22 15.98 3.25 2.73
N VAL A 23 15.08 3.12 1.75
CA VAL A 23 15.30 3.44 0.34
C VAL A 23 14.05 4.13 -0.18
N LYS A 24 14.20 5.28 -0.86
CA LYS A 24 13.04 5.97 -1.42
C LYS A 24 12.45 5.13 -2.55
N ARG A 25 11.13 5.14 -2.70
CA ARG A 25 10.45 4.39 -3.77
C ARG A 25 10.96 4.71 -5.18
N PRO A 26 11.24 5.98 -5.56
CA PRO A 26 11.83 6.28 -6.88
C PRO A 26 13.18 5.59 -7.10
N ASP A 27 14.07 5.62 -6.11
CA ASP A 27 15.38 4.97 -6.18
C ASP A 27 15.22 3.44 -6.30
N ALA A 28 14.26 2.85 -5.58
CA ALA A 28 13.93 1.43 -5.70
C ALA A 28 13.37 1.09 -7.10
N VAL A 29 12.54 1.95 -7.69
CA VAL A 29 12.02 1.78 -9.05
C VAL A 29 13.16 1.82 -10.07
N GLU A 30 14.07 2.78 -9.97
CA GLU A 30 15.22 2.90 -10.87
C GLU A 30 16.15 1.68 -10.75
N ALA A 31 16.46 1.25 -9.53
CA ALA A 31 17.29 0.07 -9.28
C ALA A 31 16.65 -1.23 -9.80
N LEU A 32 15.33 -1.38 -9.67
CA LEU A 32 14.61 -2.60 -10.04
C LEU A 32 14.11 -2.61 -11.49
N LEU A 33 14.10 -1.46 -12.17
CA LEU A 33 13.73 -1.30 -13.58
C LEU A 33 14.81 -0.51 -14.34
N PRO A 34 16.04 -1.05 -14.42
CA PRO A 34 17.17 -0.33 -14.99
C PRO A 34 16.96 -0.03 -16.47
N GLY A 35 17.21 1.22 -16.86
CA GLY A 35 17.11 1.69 -18.24
C GLY A 35 15.68 1.93 -18.74
N ALA A 36 14.67 1.87 -17.86
CA ALA A 36 13.35 2.36 -18.21
C ALA A 36 13.36 3.90 -18.31
N ASP A 37 12.72 4.43 -19.35
CA ASP A 37 12.52 5.87 -19.60
C ASP A 37 11.05 6.29 -19.45
N ALA A 38 10.13 5.32 -19.34
CA ALA A 38 8.71 5.55 -19.14
C ALA A 38 8.11 4.60 -18.11
N TYR A 39 7.32 5.13 -17.18
CA TYR A 39 6.74 4.39 -16.08
C TYR A 39 5.22 4.52 -16.05
N THR A 40 4.53 3.43 -15.70
CA THR A 40 3.06 3.42 -15.55
C THR A 40 2.67 2.57 -14.36
N ALA A 41 1.73 3.05 -13.53
CA ALA A 41 1.06 2.22 -12.53
C ALA A 41 -0.13 1.50 -13.17
N ARG A 42 -0.39 0.27 -12.73
CA ARG A 42 -1.58 -0.50 -13.10
C ARG A 42 -2.20 -1.06 -11.84
N ASP A 43 -3.41 -0.62 -11.59
CA ASP A 43 -4.22 -1.10 -10.49
C ASP A 43 -5.06 -2.28 -10.94
N VAL A 44 -5.15 -3.28 -10.08
CA VAL A 44 -6.00 -4.45 -10.23
C VAL A 44 -6.88 -4.53 -9.00
N HIS A 45 -8.17 -4.24 -9.20
CA HIS A 45 -9.18 -4.38 -8.16
C HIS A 45 -9.56 -5.85 -8.06
N LEU A 46 -9.39 -6.42 -6.87
CA LEU A 46 -9.70 -7.80 -6.57
C LEU A 46 -11.21 -7.94 -6.27
N SER A 47 -11.81 -8.99 -6.80
CA SER A 47 -13.11 -9.46 -6.28
C SER A 47 -12.90 -10.13 -4.92
N ASP A 48 -13.96 -10.28 -4.11
CA ASP A 48 -13.89 -11.03 -2.84
C ASP A 48 -13.33 -12.45 -3.03
N VAL A 49 -13.68 -13.09 -4.15
CA VAL A 49 -13.18 -14.43 -4.51
C VAL A 49 -11.67 -14.39 -4.78
N ASP A 50 -11.19 -13.38 -5.50
CA ASP A 50 -9.77 -13.26 -5.84
C ASP A 50 -8.93 -12.83 -4.63
N ALA A 51 -9.46 -11.95 -3.78
CA ALA A 51 -8.86 -11.59 -2.50
C ALA A 51 -8.78 -12.82 -1.57
N HIS A 52 -9.86 -13.62 -1.48
CA HIS A 52 -9.86 -14.86 -0.70
C HIS A 52 -8.86 -15.88 -1.24
N ARG A 53 -8.74 -16.03 -2.56
CA ARG A 53 -7.72 -16.91 -3.18
C ARG A 53 -6.30 -16.49 -2.82
N LEU A 54 -6.02 -15.19 -2.86
CA LEU A 54 -4.71 -14.67 -2.46
C LEU A 54 -4.45 -14.91 -0.97
N HIS A 55 -5.46 -14.68 -0.14
CA HIS A 55 -5.39 -14.93 1.30
C HIS A 55 -5.12 -16.41 1.61
N VAL A 56 -5.79 -17.36 0.95
CA VAL A 56 -5.51 -18.79 1.13
C VAL A 56 -4.10 -19.17 0.67
N ALA A 57 -3.56 -18.49 -0.36
CA ALA A 57 -2.25 -18.82 -0.91
C ALA A 57 -1.08 -18.30 -0.05
N VAL A 58 -1.21 -17.10 0.54
CA VAL A 58 -0.09 -16.41 1.22
C VAL A 58 -0.46 -15.75 2.53
N ASP A 59 -1.60 -16.14 3.13
CA ASP A 59 -2.16 -15.57 4.35
C ASP A 59 -2.27 -14.04 4.31
N TRP A 60 -2.61 -13.51 3.14
CA TRP A 60 -2.66 -12.08 2.89
C TRP A 60 -3.51 -11.70 1.69
N SER A 61 -4.20 -10.58 1.81
CA SER A 61 -4.80 -9.83 0.71
C SER A 61 -4.66 -8.33 1.01
N PRO A 62 -4.63 -7.46 -0.02
CA PRO A 62 -4.61 -6.02 0.20
C PRO A 62 -5.91 -5.58 0.88
N GLU A 63 -5.80 -4.74 1.93
CA GLU A 63 -6.95 -4.30 2.73
C GLU A 63 -7.98 -3.49 1.95
N ASP A 64 -7.51 -2.73 0.95
CA ASP A 64 -8.34 -1.95 0.03
C ASP A 64 -8.83 -2.77 -1.17
N GLY A 65 -8.42 -4.04 -1.26
CA GLY A 65 -8.72 -4.91 -2.38
C GLY A 65 -7.97 -4.53 -3.67
N VAL A 66 -6.94 -3.67 -3.62
CA VAL A 66 -6.23 -3.20 -4.81
C VAL A 66 -4.78 -3.67 -4.82
N LEU A 67 -4.38 -4.33 -5.91
CA LEU A 67 -2.97 -4.59 -6.22
C LEU A 67 -2.45 -3.53 -7.19
N THR A 68 -1.29 -2.95 -6.91
CA THR A 68 -0.66 -1.96 -7.80
C THR A 68 0.64 -2.51 -8.39
N PHE A 69 0.69 -2.63 -9.71
CA PHE A 69 1.89 -3.02 -10.45
C PHE A 69 2.47 -1.81 -11.19
N TYR A 70 3.70 -1.45 -10.89
CA TYR A 70 4.43 -0.42 -11.63
C TYR A 70 5.18 -1.07 -12.77
N LYS A 71 5.12 -0.49 -13.97
CA LYS A 71 5.75 -1.03 -15.18
C LYS A 71 6.74 -0.01 -15.70
N GLY A 72 7.95 -0.45 -16.03
CA GLY A 72 8.96 0.35 -16.72
C GLY A 72 9.10 -0.07 -18.17
N LYS A 73 9.23 0.90 -19.06
CA LYS A 73 9.54 0.69 -20.48
C LYS A 73 10.75 1.53 -20.86
N ALA A 74 11.52 1.05 -21.84
CA ALA A 74 12.54 1.79 -22.58
C ALA A 74 11.99 1.99 -24.00
N GLY A 75 11.53 3.19 -24.32
CA GLY A 75 10.66 3.45 -25.47
C GLY A 75 9.43 2.55 -25.44
N SER A 76 9.29 1.67 -26.44
CA SER A 76 8.18 0.70 -26.51
C SER A 76 8.45 -0.65 -25.84
N VAL A 77 9.69 -0.91 -25.39
CA VAL A 77 10.12 -2.21 -24.88
C VAL A 77 9.87 -2.29 -23.38
N LEU A 78 9.18 -3.34 -22.92
CA LEU A 78 8.97 -3.56 -21.48
C LEU A 78 10.31 -3.95 -20.82
N VAL A 79 10.74 -3.17 -19.83
CA VAL A 79 11.92 -3.43 -18.98
C VAL A 79 11.56 -4.35 -17.82
N GLY A 80 10.34 -4.25 -17.30
CA GLY A 80 9.88 -5.10 -16.20
C GLY A 80 8.63 -4.56 -15.52
N ALA A 81 8.29 -5.16 -14.40
CA ALA A 81 7.29 -4.63 -13.46
C ALA A 81 7.84 -4.67 -12.04
N LEU A 82 7.24 -3.92 -11.13
CA LEU A 82 7.53 -4.03 -9.69
C LEU A 82 6.25 -3.88 -8.86
N GLU A 83 6.33 -4.35 -7.63
CA GLU A 83 5.30 -4.21 -6.60
C GLU A 83 5.94 -3.67 -5.31
N PHE A 84 5.20 -2.85 -4.56
CA PHE A 84 5.54 -2.52 -3.18
C PHE A 84 4.57 -3.26 -2.27
N VAL A 85 5.09 -4.15 -1.45
CA VAL A 85 4.32 -5.03 -0.58
C VAL A 85 4.56 -4.65 0.86
N ARG A 86 3.46 -4.42 1.59
CA ARG A 86 3.48 -4.19 3.03
C ARG A 86 3.38 -5.52 3.78
N VAL A 87 4.16 -5.63 4.87
CA VAL A 87 4.11 -6.72 5.83
C VAL A 87 3.95 -6.12 7.23
N ASP A 88 2.81 -6.36 7.87
CA ASP A 88 2.55 -5.91 9.23
C ASP A 88 3.10 -6.91 10.25
N THR A 89 3.88 -6.40 11.19
CA THR A 89 4.51 -7.19 12.26
C THR A 89 4.14 -6.58 13.62
N PRO A 90 4.33 -7.31 14.73
CA PRO A 90 4.18 -6.74 16.08
C PRO A 90 5.07 -5.51 16.33
N HIS A 91 6.18 -5.36 15.60
CA HIS A 91 7.12 -4.23 15.68
C HIS A 91 6.80 -3.10 14.68
N GLY A 92 5.66 -3.20 13.99
CA GLY A 92 5.20 -2.26 12.97
C GLY A 92 5.41 -2.76 11.54
N PRO A 93 5.10 -1.92 10.54
CA PRO A 93 5.12 -2.35 9.14
C PRO A 93 6.52 -2.36 8.52
N ILE A 94 6.73 -3.31 7.62
CA ILE A 94 7.86 -3.39 6.69
C ILE A 94 7.31 -3.25 5.27
N GLU A 95 8.00 -2.50 4.42
CA GLU A 95 7.69 -2.40 2.99
C GLU A 95 8.81 -2.98 2.15
N VAL A 96 8.43 -3.93 1.28
CA VAL A 96 9.34 -4.65 0.40
C VAL A 96 8.99 -4.32 -1.05
N ALA A 97 9.94 -3.76 -1.78
CA ALA A 97 9.84 -3.58 -3.22
C ALA A 97 10.36 -4.84 -3.93
N VAL A 98 9.55 -5.44 -4.79
CA VAL A 98 9.92 -6.64 -5.55
C VAL A 98 9.86 -6.32 -7.04
N GLY A 99 11.02 -6.37 -7.69
CA GLY A 99 11.16 -6.13 -9.12
C GLY A 99 11.12 -7.43 -9.91
N PHE A 100 10.46 -7.42 -11.06
CA PHE A 100 10.32 -8.55 -11.98
C PHE A 100 10.88 -8.22 -13.36
N THR A 101 11.55 -9.21 -13.95
CA THR A 101 11.96 -9.18 -15.36
C THR A 101 10.73 -9.23 -16.28
N PRO A 102 10.87 -8.92 -17.59
CA PRO A 102 9.77 -9.06 -18.55
C PRO A 102 9.24 -10.49 -18.68
N GLN A 103 10.04 -11.49 -18.27
CA GLN A 103 9.72 -12.91 -18.23
C GLN A 103 8.98 -13.31 -16.94
N GLY A 104 8.90 -12.42 -15.95
CA GLY A 104 8.21 -12.66 -14.68
C GLY A 104 9.05 -13.37 -13.63
N THR A 105 10.38 -13.39 -13.78
CA THR A 105 11.30 -13.81 -12.71
C THR A 105 11.64 -12.60 -11.84
N VAL A 106 11.86 -12.80 -10.55
CA VAL A 106 12.34 -11.73 -9.65
C VAL A 106 13.70 -11.27 -10.14
N ARG A 107 13.82 -9.97 -10.40
CA ARG A 107 15.08 -9.28 -10.71
C ARG A 107 15.82 -8.92 -9.44
N GLY A 108 15.10 -8.47 -8.42
CA GLY A 108 15.67 -8.02 -7.17
C GLY A 108 14.59 -7.65 -6.16
N VAL A 109 15.01 -7.53 -4.91
CA VAL A 109 14.17 -7.18 -3.77
C VAL A 109 14.88 -6.12 -2.96
N ILE A 110 14.14 -5.09 -2.53
CA ILE A 110 14.66 -3.99 -1.72
C ILE A 110 13.70 -3.77 -0.55
N VAL A 111 14.22 -3.76 0.68
CA VAL A 111 13.43 -3.29 1.83
C VAL A 111 13.48 -1.77 1.85
N THR A 112 12.34 -1.13 1.60
CA THR A 112 12.25 0.33 1.38
C THR A 112 11.85 1.09 2.63
N ARG A 113 11.11 0.43 3.53
CA ARG A 113 10.67 1.02 4.80
C ARG A 113 10.60 -0.06 5.88
N ALA A 114 10.93 0.34 7.10
CA ALA A 114 10.72 -0.44 8.31
C ALA A 114 10.49 0.55 9.46
N THR A 115 10.27 0.09 10.68
CA THR A 115 10.26 0.98 11.85
C THR A 115 11.67 1.30 12.34
N VAL A 116 11.81 2.36 13.15
CA VAL A 116 13.10 2.73 13.78
C VAL A 116 13.70 1.53 14.50
N GLU A 117 12.87 0.77 15.21
CA GLU A 117 13.27 -0.42 15.96
C GLU A 117 13.79 -1.54 15.04
N MET A 118 13.10 -1.79 13.93
CA MET A 118 13.46 -2.86 13.00
C MET A 118 14.64 -2.50 12.07
N LYS A 119 14.93 -1.21 11.87
CA LYS A 119 16.02 -0.74 11.00
C LYS A 119 17.35 -1.49 11.18
N PRO A 120 17.94 -1.60 12.39
CA PRO A 120 19.20 -2.32 12.56
C PRO A 120 19.12 -3.78 12.11
N TRP A 121 18.03 -4.48 12.42
CA TRP A 121 17.83 -5.89 12.05
C TRP A 121 17.67 -6.07 10.53
N VAL A 122 16.97 -5.13 9.86
CA VAL A 122 16.89 -5.10 8.39
C VAL A 122 18.27 -4.92 7.77
N LEU A 123 19.05 -3.95 8.27
CA LEU A 123 20.37 -3.65 7.73
C LEU A 123 21.34 -4.82 7.92
N GLU A 124 21.28 -5.50 9.07
CA GLU A 124 22.05 -6.72 9.33
C GLU A 124 21.66 -7.85 8.37
N ALA A 125 20.37 -8.11 8.18
CA ALA A 125 19.90 -9.14 7.26
C ALA A 125 20.33 -8.84 5.81
N VAL A 126 20.21 -7.59 5.36
CA VAL A 126 20.68 -7.16 4.03
C VAL A 126 22.20 -7.32 3.89
N ALA A 127 22.97 -6.95 4.92
CA ALA A 127 24.43 -7.13 4.94
C ALA A 127 24.83 -8.61 4.90
N ALA A 128 24.03 -9.50 5.50
CA ALA A 128 24.18 -10.94 5.41
C ALA A 128 23.82 -11.54 4.03
N GLY A 129 23.35 -10.70 3.09
CA GLY A 129 23.07 -11.11 1.71
C GLY A 129 21.62 -11.49 1.43
N LEU A 130 20.68 -11.21 2.36
CA LEU A 130 19.27 -11.59 2.25
C LEU A 130 18.67 -11.37 0.85
N THR A 131 18.83 -10.17 0.30
CA THR A 131 18.20 -9.78 -0.97
C THR A 131 18.74 -10.52 -2.20
N ASN A 132 19.94 -11.11 -2.10
CA ASN A 132 20.56 -11.86 -3.19
C ASN A 132 19.85 -13.19 -3.43
N HIS A 133 19.23 -13.76 -2.38
CA HIS A 133 18.58 -15.07 -2.43
C HIS A 133 17.23 -15.08 -3.15
N TYR A 134 16.67 -13.91 -3.46
CA TYR A 134 15.40 -13.81 -4.16
C TYR A 134 15.53 -13.71 -5.68
N GLN A 135 16.73 -13.43 -6.20
CA GLN A 135 16.91 -13.26 -7.63
C GLN A 135 16.61 -14.56 -8.38
N GLY A 136 15.84 -14.47 -9.46
CA GLY A 136 15.47 -15.59 -10.30
C GLY A 136 14.23 -16.37 -9.86
N LEU A 137 13.71 -16.13 -8.65
CA LEU A 137 12.44 -16.72 -8.19
C LEU A 137 11.30 -16.42 -9.16
N LYS A 138 10.33 -17.33 -9.26
CA LYS A 138 9.19 -17.25 -10.15
C LYS A 138 7.88 -17.43 -9.37
N PRO A 139 6.75 -16.94 -9.88
CA PRO A 139 5.46 -17.24 -9.28
C PRO A 139 5.27 -18.75 -9.05
N GLY A 140 5.00 -19.13 -7.80
CA GLY A 140 4.90 -20.52 -7.35
C GLY A 140 6.13 -21.02 -6.56
N ASP A 141 7.27 -20.34 -6.67
CA ASP A 141 8.44 -20.64 -5.83
C ASP A 141 8.22 -20.12 -4.40
N SER A 142 8.83 -20.79 -3.42
CA SER A 142 8.83 -20.36 -2.02
C SER A 142 10.10 -19.57 -1.70
N PRO A 143 9.99 -18.31 -1.22
CA PRO A 143 11.15 -17.57 -0.74
C PRO A 143 11.76 -18.25 0.50
N GLY A 144 13.09 -18.24 0.59
CA GLY A 144 13.83 -18.86 1.70
C GLY A 144 15.05 -18.03 2.11
N GLY A 145 14.94 -16.71 2.02
CA GLY A 145 16.01 -15.79 2.35
C GLY A 145 16.39 -15.85 3.83
N ALA A 146 15.42 -16.01 4.74
CA ALA A 146 15.69 -16.14 6.17
C ALA A 146 16.56 -17.36 6.48
N ALA A 147 16.17 -18.53 5.97
CA ALA A 147 16.94 -19.76 6.14
C ALA A 147 18.34 -19.66 5.53
N ALA A 148 18.51 -18.90 4.44
CA ALA A 148 19.79 -18.75 3.76
C ALA A 148 20.80 -17.89 4.54
N ILE A 149 20.33 -16.96 5.38
CA ILE A 149 21.18 -16.06 6.18
C ILE A 149 21.30 -16.46 7.66
N ALA A 150 20.62 -17.51 8.10
CA ALA A 150 20.47 -17.87 9.52
C ALA A 150 21.81 -18.14 10.25
N SER A 151 22.87 -18.49 9.51
CA SER A 151 24.22 -18.70 10.08
C SER A 151 25.11 -17.45 10.05
N GLN A 152 24.64 -16.38 9.43
CA GLN A 152 25.37 -15.14 9.15
C GLN A 152 24.74 -13.91 9.82
N ALA A 153 23.58 -14.07 10.46
CA ALA A 153 22.80 -12.99 11.07
C ALA A 153 22.26 -13.42 12.44
N GLY A 154 22.01 -12.46 13.33
CA GLY A 154 21.38 -12.70 14.62
C GLY A 154 19.88 -13.01 14.51
N ASN A 155 19.31 -13.59 15.57
CA ASN A 155 17.92 -14.06 15.61
C ASN A 155 16.88 -13.00 15.20
N LEU A 156 17.11 -11.72 15.53
CA LEU A 156 16.20 -10.64 15.16
C LEU A 156 16.31 -10.27 13.68
N ALA A 157 17.49 -10.35 13.09
CA ALA A 157 17.70 -10.18 11.66
C ALA A 157 17.15 -11.36 10.85
N GLU A 158 17.28 -12.59 11.36
CA GLU A 158 16.63 -13.78 10.79
C GLU A 158 15.09 -13.66 10.86
N TYR A 159 14.55 -13.22 11.99
CA TYR A 159 13.11 -12.95 12.13
C TYR A 159 12.62 -11.96 11.06
N ILE A 160 13.33 -10.83 10.91
CA ILE A 160 13.00 -9.82 9.89
C ILE A 160 13.14 -10.37 8.48
N ALA A 161 14.16 -11.20 8.22
CA ALA A 161 14.28 -11.88 6.95
C ALA A 161 13.08 -12.79 6.66
N GLY A 162 12.50 -13.43 7.67
CA GLY A 162 11.26 -14.20 7.55
C GLY A 162 10.05 -13.32 7.19
N GLU A 163 9.98 -12.10 7.72
CA GLU A 163 8.95 -11.13 7.32
C GLU A 163 9.17 -10.63 5.88
N VAL A 164 10.42 -10.49 5.44
CA VAL A 164 10.75 -10.19 4.03
C VAL A 164 10.38 -11.36 3.11
N ASP A 165 10.63 -12.61 3.52
CA ASP A 165 10.20 -13.82 2.79
C ASP A 165 8.69 -13.80 2.53
N LYS A 166 7.87 -13.44 3.53
CA LYS A 166 6.42 -13.25 3.37
C LYS A 166 6.09 -12.16 2.34
N GLY A 167 6.78 -11.02 2.40
CA GLY A 167 6.63 -9.94 1.43
C GLY A 167 6.90 -10.37 -0.01
N VAL A 168 7.98 -11.13 -0.22
CA VAL A 168 8.33 -11.68 -1.53
C VAL A 168 7.32 -12.74 -1.99
N ALA A 169 6.83 -13.59 -1.08
CA ALA A 169 5.82 -14.60 -1.39
C ALA A 169 4.50 -13.96 -1.86
N ARG A 170 4.07 -12.89 -1.17
CA ARG A 170 2.90 -12.08 -1.55
C ARG A 170 3.04 -11.49 -2.95
N ALA A 171 4.19 -10.89 -3.27
CA ALA A 171 4.48 -10.36 -4.60
C ALA A 171 4.44 -11.46 -5.67
N LEU A 172 5.08 -12.61 -5.42
CA LEU A 172 5.10 -13.73 -6.37
C LEU A 172 3.68 -14.26 -6.67
N ALA A 173 2.85 -14.40 -5.63
CA ALA A 173 1.46 -14.82 -5.76
C ALA A 173 0.63 -13.79 -6.54
N ALA A 174 0.72 -12.51 -6.17
CA ALA A 174 0.02 -11.41 -6.83
C ALA A 174 0.41 -11.27 -8.31
N TYR A 175 1.71 -11.27 -8.60
CA TYR A 175 2.24 -11.22 -9.97
C TYR A 175 1.76 -12.40 -10.82
N GLY A 176 1.86 -13.61 -10.28
CA GLY A 176 1.44 -14.84 -10.96
C GLY A 176 -0.04 -14.83 -11.31
N ALA A 177 -0.87 -14.50 -10.33
CA ALA A 177 -2.33 -14.57 -10.46
C ALA A 177 -2.93 -13.41 -11.25
N PHE A 178 -2.37 -12.20 -11.18
CA PHE A 178 -3.08 -10.99 -11.63
C PHE A 178 -2.30 -10.15 -12.65
N TYR A 179 -0.97 -10.21 -12.66
CA TYR A 179 -0.17 -9.53 -13.67
C TYR A 179 -0.05 -10.36 -14.97
N ASN A 180 0.29 -11.65 -14.83
CA ASN A 180 0.54 -12.55 -15.97
C ASN A 180 -0.72 -13.13 -16.62
N HIS A 181 -1.84 -13.23 -15.89
CA HIS A 181 -3.07 -13.87 -16.38
C HIS A 181 -3.69 -13.18 -17.61
N VAL A 182 -3.44 -11.88 -17.79
CA VAL A 182 -3.89 -11.11 -18.96
C VAL A 182 -3.06 -11.43 -20.22
N ARG A 183 -1.77 -11.77 -20.08
CA ARG A 183 -0.91 -12.11 -21.23
C ARG A 183 -1.24 -13.48 -21.83
N ALA A 184 -1.54 -14.47 -20.99
CA ALA A 184 -1.93 -15.81 -21.45
C ALA A 184 -3.35 -15.82 -22.08
N TRP A 185 -4.28 -15.04 -21.54
CA TRP A 185 -5.64 -14.95 -22.09
C TRP A 185 -5.72 -14.12 -23.39
N ARG A 186 -4.94 -13.04 -23.53
CA ARG A 186 -4.83 -12.29 -24.81
C ARG A 186 -4.20 -13.13 -25.92
N ARG A 187 -3.15 -13.92 -25.63
CA ARG A 187 -2.56 -14.85 -26.62
C ARG A 187 -3.55 -15.93 -27.06
N ARG A 188 -4.32 -16.50 -26.13
CA ARG A 188 -5.36 -17.50 -26.45
C ARG A 188 -6.48 -16.93 -27.33
N ARG A 189 -6.98 -15.71 -27.08
CA ARG A 189 -8.01 -15.10 -27.96
C ARG A 189 -7.50 -14.71 -29.35
N VAL A 190 -6.24 -14.27 -29.49
CA VAL A 190 -5.64 -13.97 -30.81
C VAL A 190 -5.43 -15.26 -31.62
N LEU A 191 -4.95 -16.33 -31.00
CA LEU A 191 -4.77 -17.63 -31.65
C LEU A 191 -6.12 -18.27 -32.03
N GLN A 192 -7.16 -18.12 -31.20
CA GLN A 192 -8.50 -18.65 -31.48
C GLN A 192 -9.23 -17.87 -32.58
N ARG A 193 -9.02 -16.54 -32.68
CA ARG A 193 -9.50 -15.75 -33.84
C ARG A 193 -8.78 -16.11 -35.15
N ARG A 194 -7.47 -16.38 -35.12
CA ARG A 194 -6.73 -16.85 -36.32
C ARG A 194 -7.12 -18.26 -36.76
N ARG A 195 -7.44 -19.16 -35.83
CA ARG A 195 -7.97 -20.51 -36.16
C ARG A 195 -9.36 -20.42 -36.80
N ASN A 196 -10.22 -19.53 -36.31
CA ASN A 196 -11.57 -19.37 -36.86
C ASN A 196 -11.60 -18.64 -38.21
N SER A 197 -10.60 -17.82 -38.55
CA SER A 197 -10.51 -17.19 -39.89
C SER A 197 -9.90 -18.09 -40.97
N PHE A 198 -9.19 -19.16 -40.59
CA PHE A 198 -8.58 -20.10 -41.54
C PHE A 198 -9.44 -21.36 -41.79
N GLY A 199 -10.46 -21.60 -40.97
CA GLY A 199 -11.34 -22.77 -41.05
C GLY A 199 -12.56 -22.63 -41.99
N TRP A 200 -12.77 -21.49 -42.64
CA TRP A 200 -13.98 -21.23 -43.46
C TRP A 200 -13.74 -21.21 -44.98
N ARG A 201 -12.60 -21.72 -45.45
CA ARG A 201 -12.31 -21.86 -46.90
C ARG A 201 -12.13 -23.33 -47.33
N ARG A 202 -13.06 -24.21 -46.96
CA ARG A 202 -13.33 -25.44 -47.72
C ARG A 202 -14.64 -26.08 -47.28
N VAL A 203 -15.42 -26.46 -48.29
CA VAL A 203 -16.68 -27.22 -48.25
C VAL A 203 -17.92 -26.39 -47.88
N TYR A 204 -18.60 -25.86 -48.91
CA TYR A 204 -19.90 -26.40 -49.34
C TYR A 204 -20.29 -25.74 -50.68
N MET A 205 -20.15 -26.52 -51.74
CA MET A 205 -20.80 -26.28 -53.03
C MET A 205 -22.18 -26.96 -52.97
N SER A 206 -23.16 -26.36 -53.64
CA SER A 206 -24.50 -26.91 -53.95
C SER A 206 -25.53 -26.97 -52.80
N MET A 207 -26.46 -26.00 -52.74
CA MET A 207 -27.84 -26.17 -53.24
C MET A 207 -28.66 -24.87 -53.13
N ARG A 208 -29.57 -24.68 -54.08
CA ARG A 208 -30.40 -23.47 -54.28
C ARG A 208 -31.62 -23.42 -53.35
N LEU A 209 -32.07 -22.18 -53.08
CA LEU A 209 -33.42 -21.61 -53.34
C LEU A 209 -34.27 -21.08 -52.16
N LYS A 210 -34.66 -19.80 -52.33
CA LYS A 210 -35.84 -19.00 -51.87
C LYS A 210 -35.84 -18.28 -50.50
N HIS A 211 -35.72 -16.95 -50.63
CA HIS A 211 -36.40 -15.83 -49.93
C HIS A 211 -36.90 -16.00 -48.49
N PHE A 212 -36.36 -15.19 -47.57
CA PHE A 212 -37.13 -14.20 -46.78
C PHE A 212 -36.14 -13.26 -46.09
N GLY A 213 -36.28 -11.95 -46.32
CA GLY A 213 -35.48 -10.93 -45.64
C GLY A 213 -36.00 -10.69 -44.22
N LEU A 214 -35.11 -10.23 -43.32
CA LEU A 214 -35.29 -9.07 -42.41
C LEU A 214 -34.15 -9.04 -41.38
N GLY A 215 -33.56 -7.86 -41.15
CA GLY A 215 -32.98 -7.48 -39.85
C GLY A 215 -31.48 -7.70 -39.64
N MET A 216 -30.65 -6.85 -40.23
CA MET A 216 -29.25 -6.67 -39.82
C MET A 216 -29.20 -5.62 -38.70
N ALA A 217 -29.17 -6.09 -37.44
CA ALA A 217 -28.91 -5.23 -36.28
C ALA A 217 -27.44 -5.38 -35.87
N VAL A 218 -26.61 -4.42 -36.30
CA VAL A 218 -25.23 -4.29 -35.85
C VAL A 218 -25.25 -3.63 -34.47
N LEU A 219 -25.08 -4.42 -33.40
CA LEU A 219 -24.75 -3.90 -32.09
C LEU A 219 -23.23 -3.74 -32.00
N LEU A 220 -22.73 -2.56 -32.38
CA LEU A 220 -21.38 -2.12 -31.99
C LEU A 220 -21.45 -1.75 -30.51
N THR A 221 -21.12 -2.69 -29.62
CA THR A 221 -20.76 -2.34 -28.25
C THR A 221 -19.36 -1.74 -28.28
N THR A 222 -19.31 -0.41 -28.31
CA THR A 222 -18.11 0.36 -27.98
C THR A 222 -17.69 -0.03 -26.56
N GLY A 223 -16.68 -0.90 -26.46
CA GLY A 223 -16.03 -1.16 -25.18
C GLY A 223 -15.42 0.14 -24.67
N CYS A 224 -15.78 0.53 -23.44
CA CYS A 224 -15.13 1.63 -22.74
C CYS A 224 -13.60 1.47 -22.80
N PRO A 225 -12.84 2.48 -23.26
CA PRO A 225 -11.40 2.47 -23.08
C PRO A 225 -11.11 2.62 -21.58
N GLN A 226 -10.63 1.54 -20.96
CA GLN A 226 -9.94 1.62 -19.67
C GLN A 226 -8.68 2.46 -19.91
N GLY A 227 -8.68 3.70 -19.43
CA GLY A 227 -7.67 4.69 -19.75
C GLY A 227 -6.29 4.30 -19.26
N GLU A 228 -5.35 4.08 -20.19
CA GLU A 228 -3.92 4.23 -19.89
C GLU A 228 -3.66 5.72 -19.74
N ARG A 229 -3.41 6.18 -18.50
CA ARG A 229 -2.87 7.53 -18.27
C ARG A 229 -1.42 7.55 -18.76
N VAL A 230 -1.19 8.21 -19.89
CA VAL A 230 0.15 8.61 -20.35
C VAL A 230 0.53 9.86 -19.57
N LEU A 231 1.53 9.76 -18.70
CA LEU A 231 2.16 10.92 -18.07
C LEU A 231 3.31 11.37 -18.97
N GLY A 232 3.22 12.60 -19.51
CA GLY A 232 4.25 13.18 -20.38
C GLY A 232 5.48 13.66 -19.60
N ASN A 233 6.59 13.82 -20.31
CA ASN A 233 7.86 14.33 -19.79
C ASN A 233 7.68 15.71 -19.14
N GLY A 234 7.79 15.74 -17.81
CA GLY A 234 7.76 16.98 -17.03
C GLY A 234 7.27 16.73 -15.60
N GLY A 235 8.17 16.27 -14.73
CA GLY A 235 7.92 16.15 -13.29
C GLY A 235 7.33 14.80 -12.89
N PHE A 236 8.11 14.04 -12.11
CA PHE A 236 7.70 12.78 -11.49
C PHE A 236 6.56 13.04 -10.48
N GLY A 237 5.31 12.86 -10.90
CA GLY A 237 4.14 12.77 -10.01
C GLY A 237 3.76 11.32 -9.80
N ILE A 238 4.41 10.63 -8.84
CA ILE A 238 3.93 9.32 -8.36
C ILE A 238 2.85 9.57 -7.32
N GLY A 239 1.64 9.83 -7.80
CA GLY A 239 0.43 9.94 -7.00
C GLY A 239 -0.78 9.84 -7.92
N SER A 240 -1.80 9.11 -7.46
CA SER A 240 -3.12 8.94 -8.08
C SER A 240 -3.20 8.03 -9.33
N SER A 241 -3.36 6.72 -9.09
CA SER A 241 -4.43 6.00 -9.77
C SER A 241 -5.80 6.56 -9.33
N GLY A 242 -6.77 6.55 -10.23
CA GLY A 242 -8.02 7.32 -10.15
C GLY A 242 -9.06 6.82 -9.14
N THR A 243 -8.67 6.74 -7.87
CA THR A 243 -9.53 6.72 -6.67
C THR A 243 -8.89 7.69 -5.67
N PRO A 244 -9.64 8.42 -4.82
CA PRO A 244 -9.00 9.30 -3.83
C PRO A 244 -7.96 8.50 -3.06
N ALA A 245 -6.71 8.97 -3.02
CA ALA A 245 -5.71 8.36 -2.16
C ALA A 245 -6.31 8.28 -0.76
N LYS A 246 -6.21 7.10 -0.13
CA LYS A 246 -6.63 6.95 1.26
C LYS A 246 -5.59 7.65 2.11
N ASP A 247 -5.80 8.94 2.33
CA ASP A 247 -4.91 9.74 3.15
C ASP A 247 -5.05 9.29 4.61
N ALA A 248 -3.92 9.20 5.30
CA ALA A 248 -3.88 8.89 6.72
C ALA A 248 -3.60 10.17 7.49
N LEU A 249 -4.23 10.33 8.65
CA LEU A 249 -3.93 11.45 9.54
C LEU A 249 -2.95 11.00 10.61
N SER A 250 -2.08 11.91 11.06
CA SER A 250 -1.17 11.68 12.18
C SER A 250 -1.01 12.94 13.01
N PHE A 251 -1.08 12.82 14.34
CA PHE A 251 -0.76 13.91 15.26
C PHE A 251 0.77 14.04 15.37
N THR A 252 1.34 15.07 14.76
CA THR A 252 2.78 15.37 14.77
C THR A 252 3.18 16.31 15.92
N VAL A 253 2.24 17.14 16.38
CA VAL A 253 2.31 17.79 17.71
C VAL A 253 1.09 17.35 18.49
N GLN A 254 1.32 16.61 19.58
CA GLN A 254 0.27 16.06 20.43
C GLN A 254 -0.34 17.13 21.34
N PRO A 255 -1.62 16.99 21.73
CA PRO A 255 -2.18 17.78 22.83
C PRO A 255 -1.41 17.50 24.12
N SER A 256 -1.12 18.57 24.87
CA SER A 256 -0.49 18.51 26.19
C SER A 256 -1.55 18.67 27.29
N ASN A 257 -1.14 18.47 28.54
CA ASN A 257 -1.99 18.82 29.68
C ASN A 257 -2.23 20.34 29.71
N ALA A 258 -3.46 20.74 30.03
CA ALA A 258 -3.86 22.15 30.07
C ALA A 258 -4.82 22.40 31.23
N ILE A 259 -5.03 23.68 31.55
CA ILE A 259 -6.03 24.11 32.52
C ILE A 259 -7.36 24.30 31.80
N ALA A 260 -8.49 23.95 32.44
CA ALA A 260 -9.82 24.14 31.88
C ALA A 260 -10.01 25.58 31.38
N THR A 261 -10.64 25.74 30.21
CA THR A 261 -10.86 27.01 29.48
C THR A 261 -9.60 27.73 28.96
N GLN A 262 -8.39 27.28 29.31
CA GLN A 262 -7.15 27.79 28.73
C GLN A 262 -6.83 27.09 27.41
N ILE A 263 -6.10 27.79 26.53
CA ILE A 263 -5.62 27.22 25.27
C ILE A 263 -4.66 26.07 25.57
N ILE A 264 -4.82 24.96 24.87
CA ILE A 264 -3.88 23.84 24.90
C ILE A 264 -2.62 24.26 24.12
N THR A 265 -1.49 24.41 24.83
CA THR A 265 -0.21 24.81 24.25
C THR A 265 0.86 23.72 24.43
N PRO A 266 1.69 23.41 23.42
CA PRO A 266 1.81 24.08 22.11
C PRO A 266 0.64 23.77 21.16
N ALA A 267 0.56 24.53 20.06
CA ALA A 267 -0.45 24.32 19.03
C ALA A 267 -0.40 22.88 18.51
N ILE A 268 -1.55 22.23 18.47
CA ILE A 268 -1.69 20.85 18.01
C ILE A 268 -1.51 20.83 16.49
N GLN A 269 -0.79 19.85 15.98
CA GLN A 269 -0.57 19.70 14.53
C GLN A 269 -0.97 18.30 14.08
N VAL A 270 -1.75 18.27 13.00
CA VAL A 270 -2.13 17.05 12.31
C VAL A 270 -1.54 17.10 10.92
N THR A 271 -0.69 16.14 10.61
CA THR A 271 -0.12 15.94 9.28
C THR A 271 -1.00 14.98 8.50
N VAL A 272 -1.30 15.35 7.26
CA VAL A 272 -1.93 14.47 6.28
C VAL A 272 -0.84 13.72 5.55
N LEU A 273 -0.95 12.40 5.56
CA LEU A 273 -0.02 11.50 4.94
C LEU A 273 -0.68 10.89 3.70
N ASP A 274 0.04 10.87 2.59
CA ASP A 274 -0.36 10.15 1.39
C ASP A 274 -0.43 8.63 1.67
N SER A 275 -0.90 7.87 0.68
CA SER A 275 -0.93 6.40 0.75
C SER A 275 0.45 5.76 0.91
N LEU A 276 1.51 6.55 0.74
CA LEU A 276 2.90 6.19 0.92
C LEU A 276 3.41 6.63 2.29
N GLY A 277 2.61 7.18 3.20
CA GLY A 277 3.05 7.64 4.52
C GLY A 277 3.96 8.87 4.50
N ASN A 278 4.10 9.58 3.38
CA ASN A 278 4.78 10.88 3.32
C ASN A 278 3.76 11.99 3.54
N THR A 279 4.19 13.15 4.03
CA THR A 279 3.32 14.33 4.05
C THR A 279 2.79 14.62 2.65
N ASP A 280 1.48 14.75 2.49
CA ASP A 280 0.86 15.16 1.23
C ASP A 280 0.76 16.69 1.18
N PRO A 281 1.68 17.39 0.49
CA PRO A 281 1.64 18.85 0.42
C PRO A 281 0.46 19.38 -0.40
N ASN A 282 -0.18 18.52 -1.21
CA ASN A 282 -1.26 18.90 -2.12
C ASN A 282 -2.65 18.64 -1.54
N PHE A 283 -2.75 18.19 -0.29
CA PHE A 283 -4.03 17.93 0.35
C PHE A 283 -4.80 19.24 0.60
N THR A 284 -6.00 19.35 0.04
CA THR A 284 -6.81 20.59 0.03
C THR A 284 -8.08 20.50 0.87
N ALA A 285 -8.45 19.31 1.37
CA ALA A 285 -9.64 19.16 2.19
C ALA A 285 -9.40 19.60 3.65
N ALA A 286 -10.46 20.00 4.34
CA ALA A 286 -10.37 20.41 5.73
C ALA A 286 -10.19 19.21 6.67
N VAL A 287 -9.22 19.31 7.58
CA VAL A 287 -9.02 18.40 8.71
C VAL A 287 -9.82 18.92 9.90
N THR A 288 -10.66 18.07 10.48
CA THR A 288 -11.53 18.40 11.60
C THR A 288 -11.12 17.64 12.87
N ILE A 289 -10.99 18.35 13.99
CA ILE A 289 -10.75 17.79 15.32
C ILE A 289 -12.06 17.74 16.12
N ALA A 290 -12.28 16.62 16.79
CA ALA A 290 -13.32 16.45 17.80
C ALA A 290 -12.78 15.69 19.02
N ILE A 291 -13.47 15.80 20.16
CA ILE A 291 -13.17 14.94 21.31
C ILE A 291 -13.61 13.50 20.97
N ARG A 292 -12.73 12.53 21.20
CA ARG A 292 -13.05 11.10 21.09
C ARG A 292 -13.40 10.51 22.44
N THR A 293 -12.45 10.52 23.38
CA THR A 293 -12.71 10.13 24.77
C THR A 293 -13.02 11.38 25.56
N ASN A 294 -14.23 11.45 26.10
CA ASN A 294 -14.74 12.57 26.89
C ASN A 294 -15.20 12.09 28.27
N PRO A 295 -14.28 11.90 29.24
CA PRO A 295 -14.57 11.20 30.49
C PRO A 295 -15.60 11.91 31.38
N VAL A 296 -15.74 13.24 31.25
CA VAL A 296 -16.60 14.06 32.11
C VAL A 296 -17.53 15.00 31.34
N GLY A 297 -17.66 14.80 30.02
CA GLY A 297 -18.56 15.59 29.17
C GLY A 297 -18.17 17.06 29.02
N GLY A 298 -16.88 17.35 28.80
CA GLY A 298 -16.39 18.70 28.48
C GLY A 298 -16.62 19.08 27.02
N ASN A 299 -16.65 20.37 26.73
CA ASN A 299 -16.81 20.94 25.38
C ASN A 299 -15.46 21.38 24.81
N LEU A 300 -15.19 21.05 23.56
CA LEU A 300 -14.05 21.56 22.80
C LEU A 300 -14.43 22.88 22.15
N SER A 301 -13.67 23.93 22.43
CA SER A 301 -13.80 25.27 21.83
C SER A 301 -12.59 25.62 20.99
N GLY A 302 -12.69 26.69 20.19
CA GLY A 302 -11.66 27.13 19.24
C GLY A 302 -11.96 26.72 17.80
N THR A 303 -10.97 26.85 16.93
CA THR A 303 -11.06 26.50 15.51
C THR A 303 -10.89 25.00 15.36
N THR A 304 -11.97 24.26 15.12
CA THR A 304 -11.93 22.78 15.05
C THR A 304 -11.79 22.23 13.63
N SER A 305 -11.80 23.08 12.60
CA SER A 305 -11.64 22.67 11.20
C SER A 305 -10.62 23.58 10.50
N VAL A 306 -9.56 22.99 9.94
CA VAL A 306 -8.45 23.71 9.30
C VAL A 306 -8.10 23.03 7.99
N THR A 307 -7.97 23.82 6.93
CA THR A 307 -7.35 23.35 5.67
C THR A 307 -5.83 23.32 5.85
N PRO A 308 -5.16 22.17 5.66
CA PRO A 308 -3.72 22.05 5.82
C PRO A 308 -2.93 22.96 4.86
N VAL A 309 -1.77 23.45 5.32
CA VAL A 309 -0.77 24.11 4.47
C VAL A 309 0.45 23.20 4.38
N ASN A 310 0.87 22.87 3.16
CA ASN A 310 1.91 21.85 2.91
C ASN A 310 1.62 20.52 3.65
N GLY A 311 0.35 20.12 3.69
CA GLY A 311 -0.09 18.88 4.34
C GLY A 311 -0.15 18.93 5.87
N ILE A 312 0.01 20.10 6.50
CA ILE A 312 -0.05 20.26 7.95
C ILE A 312 -1.21 21.17 8.35
N ALA A 313 -2.18 20.63 9.10
CA ALA A 313 -3.21 21.41 9.78
C ALA A 313 -2.74 21.77 11.19
N SER A 314 -2.71 23.06 11.52
CA SER A 314 -2.31 23.55 12.84
C SER A 314 -3.50 24.17 13.57
N PHE A 315 -3.71 23.73 14.82
CA PHE A 315 -4.80 24.12 15.70
C PHE A 315 -4.21 24.83 16.92
N GLY A 316 -4.24 26.17 16.91
CA GLY A 316 -3.54 27.01 17.89
C GLY A 316 -4.41 27.59 19.00
N ASP A 317 -5.73 27.37 18.97
CA ASP A 317 -6.71 28.04 19.84
C ASP A 317 -7.67 27.05 20.54
N LEU A 318 -7.37 25.75 20.50
CA LEU A 318 -8.22 24.72 21.09
C LEU A 318 -8.18 24.75 22.63
N SER A 319 -9.36 24.65 23.26
CA SER A 319 -9.51 24.55 24.72
C SER A 319 -10.65 23.62 25.12
N ILE A 320 -10.60 23.05 26.32
CA ILE A 320 -11.65 22.21 26.90
C ILE A 320 -12.12 22.80 28.23
N ASP A 321 -13.43 22.87 28.46
CA ASP A 321 -14.05 23.62 29.58
C ASP A 321 -14.14 22.87 30.92
N LYS A 322 -13.88 21.55 30.95
CA LYS A 322 -14.00 20.72 32.16
C LYS A 322 -12.72 19.98 32.49
N ALA A 323 -12.38 19.96 33.77
CA ALA A 323 -11.27 19.19 34.31
C ALA A 323 -11.57 17.69 34.31
N GLY A 324 -10.63 16.89 33.81
CA GLY A 324 -10.72 15.44 33.72
C GLY A 324 -9.46 14.83 33.13
N ALA A 325 -9.18 13.58 33.51
CA ALA A 325 -8.04 12.81 33.01
C ALA A 325 -8.47 11.81 31.94
N GLY A 326 -7.64 11.62 30.92
CA GLY A 326 -7.89 10.62 29.86
C GLY A 326 -8.64 11.15 28.65
N TYR A 327 -8.64 12.48 28.43
CA TYR A 327 -9.15 13.04 27.18
C TYR A 327 -8.33 12.56 26.00
N THR A 328 -8.99 12.31 24.87
CA THR A 328 -8.33 12.10 23.58
C THR A 328 -9.04 12.90 22.49
N LEU A 329 -8.27 13.39 21.51
CA LEU A 329 -8.79 14.06 20.33
C LEU A 329 -8.76 13.10 19.14
N ARG A 330 -9.73 13.24 18.24
CA ARG A 330 -9.78 12.54 16.95
C ARG A 330 -9.75 13.54 15.82
N ALA A 331 -8.79 13.36 14.90
CA ALA A 331 -8.73 14.09 13.65
C ALA A 331 -9.41 13.27 12.54
N SER A 332 -10.19 13.92 11.68
CA SER A 332 -10.89 13.28 10.55
C SER A 332 -11.08 14.23 9.38
N VAL A 333 -11.32 13.69 8.19
CA VAL A 333 -11.59 14.45 6.96
C VAL A 333 -12.88 13.91 6.33
N SER A 334 -13.77 14.81 5.90
CA SER A 334 -15.08 14.45 5.35
C SER A 334 -15.07 14.27 3.82
N ALA A 335 -14.14 14.95 3.14
CA ALA A 335 -14.08 15.00 1.68
C ALA A 335 -13.35 13.81 1.02
N SER A 336 -12.73 12.93 1.81
CA SER A 336 -12.09 11.70 1.34
C SER A 336 -12.73 10.49 2.02
N PRO A 337 -13.80 9.91 1.44
CA PRO A 337 -14.40 8.68 1.94
C PRO A 337 -13.35 7.57 1.96
N GLY A 338 -12.94 7.16 3.16
CA GLY A 338 -11.92 6.13 3.35
C GLY A 338 -10.65 6.61 4.07
N ALA A 339 -10.38 7.91 4.15
CA ALA A 339 -9.22 8.44 4.89
C ALA A 339 -9.19 7.95 6.35
N THR A 340 -8.02 7.51 6.81
CA THR A 340 -7.87 6.95 8.16
C THR A 340 -7.79 8.06 9.18
N ALA A 341 -8.81 8.16 10.03
CA ALA A 341 -8.82 9.07 11.17
C ALA A 341 -7.71 8.75 12.17
N ALA A 342 -7.16 9.77 12.83
CA ALA A 342 -6.15 9.62 13.87
C ALA A 342 -6.77 9.85 15.25
N THR A 343 -6.24 9.18 16.28
CA THR A 343 -6.52 9.51 17.69
C THR A 343 -5.23 9.98 18.35
N SER A 344 -5.29 11.05 19.15
CA SER A 344 -4.16 11.55 19.92
C SER A 344 -3.79 10.60 21.07
N SER A 345 -2.62 10.82 21.67
CA SER A 345 -2.35 10.33 23.02
C SER A 345 -3.33 10.93 24.04
N SER A 346 -3.52 10.25 25.17
CA SER A 346 -4.34 10.77 26.26
C SER A 346 -3.67 11.95 26.96
N PHE A 347 -4.46 12.96 27.34
CA PHE A 347 -3.99 14.11 28.11
C PHE A 347 -5.02 14.48 29.20
N THR A 348 -4.61 15.36 30.11
CA THR A 348 -5.39 15.79 31.27
C THR A 348 -5.73 17.26 31.18
N ILE A 349 -6.98 17.59 31.47
CA ILE A 349 -7.40 18.95 31.76
C ILE A 349 -7.49 19.09 33.28
N THR A 350 -6.76 20.02 33.87
CA THR A 350 -6.83 20.30 35.32
C THR A 350 -7.83 21.42 35.59
N SER A 351 -8.31 21.52 36.82
CA SER A 351 -9.00 22.75 37.24
C SER A 351 -8.01 23.92 37.23
N GLN A 352 -8.55 25.14 37.25
CA GLN A 352 -7.79 26.31 37.70
C GLN A 352 -7.33 26.11 39.15
#